data_AF-A0A9W9Q110-F1
#
_entry.id   AF-A0A9W9Q110-F1
#
_cell.length_a   1.000
_cell.length_b   1.000
_cell.length_c   1.000
_cell.angle_alpha   90.00
_cell.angle_beta   90.00
_cell.angle_gamma   90.00
#
_symmetry.space_group_name_H-M   'P 1'
#
loop_
_entity.id
_entity.type
_entity.pdbx_description
1 polymer ?
#
loop_
_entity_poly.entity_id
_entity_poly.type
_entity_poly.pdbx_seq_one_letter_code
_entity_poly.pdbx_strand_id
1 'polypeptide(L)'
;MVEPVRESIKQVDASTLLIGPLQLRRSKGDSDTSTWYDQDDDMSYTLTEAPVPPPPSSPLPPNESVKLVYDVGDSSAVWSIGNSAFCKVKLCEPGITPEAATLAFVHSQCPHFDIPKVLVQGRTLGDAWPNLDEKWRRHYMSAIVDVCKFLEKRECDVLRGVDGKNALEPYLIKYGAEDDYSPGNLQQACESMGMDCSTFVFYHADLGPGNIIVEDIPKTGSVGIIDWELAGYFPRGWIRTKFRISRGLNLEDSATDNPTEWRAGVDKLLEDHGFEHYASQWASWSDLHHI
;
A
#
# COMPACT_ATOMS: atom_id res chain seq x y z
N MET A 1 -13.14 -17.37 19.13
CA MET A 1 -12.01 -16.47 18.85
C MET A 1 -11.76 -16.54 17.37
N VAL A 2 -11.72 -15.39 16.69
CA VAL A 2 -11.24 -15.30 15.32
C VAL A 2 -9.74 -15.61 15.36
N GLU A 3 -9.27 -16.42 14.43
CA GLU A 3 -7.84 -16.77 14.34
C GLU A 3 -7.01 -15.53 13.95
N PRO A 4 -5.82 -15.33 14.54
CA PRO A 4 -4.96 -14.20 14.18
C PRO A 4 -4.62 -14.19 12.68
N VAL A 5 -4.52 -13.01 12.07
CA VAL A 5 -4.20 -12.88 10.64
C VAL A 5 -2.80 -13.43 10.31
N ARG A 6 -1.85 -13.34 11.25
CA ARG A 6 -0.53 -14.00 11.16
C ARG A 6 -0.56 -15.54 11.16
N GLU A 7 -1.72 -16.15 11.40
CA GLU A 7 -1.94 -17.61 11.35
C GLU A 7 -2.85 -17.99 10.16
N SER A 8 -3.06 -17.06 9.21
CA SER A 8 -3.97 -17.21 8.07
C SER A 8 -3.58 -18.26 7.03
N ILE A 9 -2.29 -18.59 6.92
CA ILE A 9 -1.81 -19.67 6.05
C ILE A 9 -1.69 -20.95 6.86
N LYS A 10 -2.39 -22.00 6.42
CA LYS A 10 -2.38 -23.32 7.05
C LYS A 10 -1.85 -24.38 6.10
N GLN A 11 -1.29 -25.44 6.66
CA GLN A 11 -0.83 -26.59 5.90
C GLN A 11 -1.95 -27.64 5.79
N VAL A 12 -2.23 -28.08 4.57
CA VAL A 12 -3.11 -29.24 4.30
C VAL A 12 -2.26 -30.50 4.14
N ASP A 13 -1.22 -30.41 3.32
CA ASP A 13 -0.22 -31.46 3.10
C ASP A 13 1.14 -30.85 2.71
N ALA A 14 2.12 -31.67 2.31
CA ALA A 14 3.46 -31.20 1.94
C ALA A 14 3.47 -30.21 0.74
N SER A 15 2.53 -30.36 -0.19
CA SER A 15 2.41 -29.58 -1.42
C SER A 15 1.27 -28.55 -1.39
N THR A 16 0.39 -28.62 -0.40
CA THR A 16 -0.85 -27.84 -0.37
C THR A 16 -0.94 -26.96 0.87
N LEU A 17 -1.24 -25.68 0.63
CA LEU A 17 -1.56 -24.69 1.66
C LEU A 17 -3.01 -24.21 1.52
N LEU A 18 -3.61 -23.81 2.63
CA LEU A 18 -4.93 -23.19 2.71
C LEU A 18 -4.75 -21.73 3.15
N ILE A 19 -5.38 -20.81 2.42
CA ILE A 19 -5.31 -19.35 2.65
C ILE A 19 -6.74 -18.82 2.60
N GLY A 20 -7.40 -18.78 3.76
CA GLY A 20 -8.84 -18.44 3.83
C GLY A 20 -9.69 -19.35 2.92
N PRO A 21 -10.46 -18.82 1.96
CA PRO A 21 -11.25 -19.61 1.01
C PRO A 21 -10.43 -20.21 -0.15
N LEU A 22 -9.12 -19.92 -0.23
CA LEU A 22 -8.27 -20.34 -1.33
C LEU A 22 -7.34 -21.50 -0.93
N GLN A 23 -6.99 -22.32 -1.90
CA GLN A 23 -5.99 -23.38 -1.80
C GLN A 23 -4.83 -23.07 -2.74
N LEU A 24 -3.61 -23.11 -2.23
CA LEU A 24 -2.38 -22.98 -3.01
C LEU A 24 -1.69 -24.34 -3.12
N ARG A 25 -1.52 -24.84 -4.35
CA ARG A 25 -0.79 -26.08 -4.64
C ARG A 25 0.56 -25.80 -5.24
N ARG A 26 1.56 -26.56 -4.82
CA ARG A 26 2.95 -26.47 -5.28
C ARG A 26 3.34 -27.76 -5.98
N SER A 27 3.90 -27.65 -7.17
CA SER A 27 4.39 -28.79 -7.95
C SER A 27 5.74 -28.46 -8.57
N LYS A 28 6.64 -29.44 -8.60
CA LYS A 28 7.96 -29.27 -9.22
C LYS A 28 7.85 -29.14 -10.74
N GLY A 29 8.68 -28.28 -11.32
CA GLY A 29 8.77 -28.00 -12.74
C GLY A 29 7.77 -26.94 -13.19
N ASP A 30 7.99 -26.47 -14.41
CA ASP A 30 7.09 -25.56 -15.10
C ASP A 30 5.76 -26.25 -15.45
N SER A 31 4.67 -25.50 -15.35
CA SER A 31 3.31 -25.97 -15.59
C SER A 31 2.49 -24.85 -16.19
N ASP A 32 1.96 -25.08 -17.40
CA ASP A 32 1.14 -24.14 -18.15
C ASP A 32 -0.16 -23.75 -17.41
N THR A 33 -0.58 -24.53 -16.42
CA THR A 33 -1.78 -24.27 -15.62
C THR A 33 -1.48 -23.57 -14.29
N SER A 34 -0.22 -23.24 -14.02
CA SER A 34 0.17 -22.56 -12.79
C SER A 34 -0.28 -21.10 -12.81
N THR A 35 -0.52 -20.55 -11.62
CA THR A 35 -0.75 -19.12 -11.42
C THR A 35 0.57 -18.35 -11.58
N TRP A 36 1.67 -18.92 -11.07
CA TRP A 36 3.02 -18.48 -11.40
C TRP A 36 4.01 -19.65 -11.31
N TYR A 37 5.12 -19.52 -12.03
CA TYR A 37 6.27 -20.41 -11.96
C TYR A 37 7.46 -19.63 -11.40
N ASP A 38 8.13 -20.20 -10.41
CA ASP A 38 9.32 -19.65 -9.78
C ASP A 38 10.54 -20.40 -10.31
N GLN A 39 11.37 -19.68 -11.06
CA GLN A 39 12.54 -20.26 -11.74
C GLN A 39 13.67 -20.60 -10.77
N ASP A 40 13.73 -19.94 -9.61
CA ASP A 40 14.83 -20.09 -8.67
C ASP A 40 14.68 -21.36 -7.82
N ASP A 41 13.44 -21.78 -7.54
CA ASP A 41 13.17 -23.04 -6.82
C ASP A 41 12.65 -24.19 -7.71
N ASP A 42 12.47 -23.95 -9.02
CA ASP A 42 11.90 -24.91 -9.99
C ASP A 42 10.50 -25.40 -9.56
N MET A 43 9.66 -24.48 -9.04
CA MET A 43 8.31 -24.80 -8.57
C MET A 43 7.24 -23.96 -9.28
N SER A 44 6.18 -24.66 -9.69
CA SER A 44 4.92 -24.08 -10.11
C SER A 44 3.96 -23.96 -8.92
N TYR A 45 3.27 -22.83 -8.86
CA TYR A 45 2.32 -22.49 -7.82
C TYR A 45 0.94 -22.24 -8.45
N THR A 46 -0.07 -22.99 -8.01
CA THR A 46 -1.44 -22.90 -8.55
C THR A 46 -2.42 -22.53 -7.45
N LEU A 47 -3.07 -21.38 -7.59
CA LEU A 47 -4.07 -20.86 -6.67
C LEU A 47 -5.48 -21.18 -7.20
N THR A 48 -6.29 -21.85 -6.39
CA THR A 48 -7.68 -22.20 -6.71
C THR A 48 -8.60 -21.94 -5.52
N GLU A 49 -9.91 -21.89 -5.75
CA GLU A 49 -10.89 -21.97 -4.66
C GLU A 49 -10.72 -23.29 -3.89
N ALA A 50 -10.81 -23.23 -2.57
CA ALA A 50 -10.82 -24.42 -1.72
C ALA A 50 -12.17 -25.14 -1.81
N PRO A 51 -12.20 -26.48 -1.66
CA PRO A 51 -13.46 -27.21 -1.61
C PRO A 51 -14.31 -26.78 -0.41
N VAL A 52 -15.63 -26.99 -0.51
CA VAL A 52 -16.59 -26.75 0.58
C VAL A 52 -17.15 -28.11 1.03
N PRO A 53 -16.90 -28.57 2.26
CA PRO A 53 -16.14 -27.90 3.32
C PRO A 53 -14.62 -27.87 3.06
N PRO A 54 -13.87 -26.93 3.69
CA PRO A 54 -12.43 -26.84 3.55
C PRO A 54 -11.73 -28.15 3.96
N PRO A 55 -10.59 -28.49 3.34
CA PRO A 55 -9.84 -29.68 3.70
C PRO A 55 -9.30 -29.57 5.14
N PRO A 56 -9.09 -30.69 5.84
CA PRO A 56 -8.40 -30.67 7.13
C PRO A 56 -7.04 -29.98 7.00
N SER A 57 -6.74 -29.08 7.94
CA SER A 57 -5.51 -28.29 7.91
C SER A 57 -4.95 -28.11 9.31
N SER A 58 -3.63 -27.99 9.42
CA SER A 58 -2.89 -27.68 10.64
C SER A 58 -2.15 -26.35 10.52
N PRO A 59 -1.69 -25.74 11.64
CA PRO A 59 -0.80 -24.58 11.57
C PRO A 59 0.41 -24.83 10.66
N LEU A 60 0.85 -23.79 9.96
CA LEU A 60 2.01 -23.89 9.08
C LEU A 60 3.29 -24.10 9.92
N PRO A 61 4.02 -25.22 9.76
CA PRO A 61 5.31 -25.38 10.42
C PRO A 61 6.34 -24.42 9.80
N PRO A 62 7.47 -24.16 10.48
CA PRO A 62 8.58 -23.41 9.89
C PRO A 62 8.94 -23.96 8.50
N ASN A 63 8.85 -23.11 7.48
CA ASN A 63 8.97 -23.49 6.08
C ASN A 63 9.85 -22.45 5.36
N GLU A 64 10.90 -22.90 4.69
CA GLU A 64 11.82 -22.00 4.00
C GLU A 64 11.20 -21.32 2.77
N SER A 65 10.21 -21.96 2.15
CA SER A 65 9.52 -21.45 0.97
C SER A 65 8.31 -20.59 1.32
N VAL A 66 7.86 -20.55 2.57
CA VAL A 66 6.73 -19.69 2.98
C VAL A 66 7.07 -19.01 4.30
N LYS A 67 7.39 -17.73 4.24
CA LYS A 67 7.89 -16.96 5.39
C LYS A 67 7.00 -15.76 5.64
N LEU A 68 6.62 -15.56 6.90
CA LEU A 68 6.00 -14.31 7.33
C LEU A 68 7.05 -13.21 7.25
N VAL A 69 6.85 -12.22 6.38
CA VAL A 69 7.81 -11.12 6.14
C VAL A 69 7.37 -9.84 6.82
N TYR A 70 6.08 -9.67 7.06
CA TYR A 70 5.51 -8.52 7.76
C TYR A 70 4.22 -8.92 8.48
N ASP A 71 4.02 -8.39 9.68
CA ASP A 71 2.86 -8.64 10.52
C ASP A 71 2.49 -7.39 11.30
N VAL A 72 1.22 -7.00 11.21
CA VAL A 72 0.60 -5.96 12.06
C VAL A 72 -0.50 -6.62 12.88
N GLY A 73 -0.11 -7.63 13.64
CA GLY A 73 -0.95 -8.38 14.56
C GLY A 73 -2.21 -8.93 13.89
N ASP A 74 -3.36 -8.51 14.41
CA ASP A 74 -4.65 -9.03 13.95
C ASP A 74 -5.20 -8.31 12.71
N SER A 75 -4.46 -7.35 12.12
CA SER A 75 -4.97 -6.52 11.01
C SER A 75 -4.49 -6.96 9.63
N SER A 76 -3.19 -7.26 9.48
CA SER A 76 -2.56 -7.58 8.19
C SER A 76 -1.33 -8.46 8.39
N ALA A 77 -1.13 -9.43 7.50
CA ALA A 77 0.09 -10.24 7.42
C ALA A 77 0.52 -10.37 5.97
N VAL A 78 1.81 -10.24 5.71
CA VAL A 78 2.41 -10.46 4.39
C VAL A 78 3.37 -11.63 4.49
N TRP A 79 3.22 -12.57 3.56
CA TRP A 79 4.03 -13.76 3.45
C TRP A 79 4.80 -13.75 2.14
N SER A 80 6.09 -14.09 2.13
CA SER A 80 6.73 -14.52 0.90
C SER A 80 6.36 -15.98 0.63
N ILE A 81 6.13 -16.29 -0.64
CA ILE A 81 5.85 -17.64 -1.14
C ILE A 81 6.79 -17.92 -2.31
N GLY A 82 7.67 -18.91 -2.15
CA GLY A 82 8.83 -19.11 -3.00
C GLY A 82 9.81 -17.93 -2.86
N ASN A 83 10.46 -17.61 -3.97
CA ASN A 83 11.30 -16.44 -4.17
C ASN A 83 10.57 -15.34 -4.96
N SER A 84 9.42 -15.67 -5.57
CA SER A 84 8.80 -14.86 -6.61
C SER A 84 7.35 -14.44 -6.32
N ALA A 85 6.83 -14.55 -5.09
CA ALA A 85 5.49 -14.03 -4.78
C ALA A 85 5.36 -13.54 -3.34
N PHE A 86 4.49 -12.54 -3.15
CA PHE A 86 4.00 -12.13 -1.84
C PHE A 86 2.49 -12.34 -1.74
N CYS A 87 2.06 -12.87 -0.60
CA CYS A 87 0.65 -13.03 -0.25
C CYS A 87 0.34 -12.12 0.94
N LYS A 88 -0.47 -11.09 0.70
CA LYS A 88 -1.01 -10.21 1.73
C LYS A 88 -2.39 -10.72 2.14
N VAL A 89 -2.55 -11.02 3.42
CA VAL A 89 -3.85 -11.36 4.04
C VAL A 89 -4.19 -10.25 5.01
N LYS A 90 -5.39 -9.68 4.90
CA LYS A 90 -5.83 -8.55 5.71
C LYS A 90 -7.29 -8.70 6.12
N LEU A 91 -7.64 -8.19 7.30
CA LEU A 91 -9.04 -7.96 7.64
C LEU A 91 -9.62 -6.89 6.70
N CYS A 92 -10.75 -7.22 6.07
CA CYS A 92 -11.44 -6.31 5.18
C CYS A 92 -12.44 -5.47 5.99
N GLU A 93 -12.33 -4.15 5.86
CA GLU A 93 -13.33 -3.23 6.38
C GLU A 93 -14.56 -3.24 5.44
N PRO A 94 -15.76 -3.61 5.91
CA PRO A 94 -16.94 -3.68 5.07
C PRO A 94 -17.25 -2.33 4.40
N GLY A 95 -17.53 -2.36 3.10
CA GLY A 95 -17.90 -1.16 2.35
C GLY A 95 -16.72 -0.26 1.96
N ILE A 96 -15.47 -0.64 2.27
CA ILE A 96 -14.26 -0.02 1.73
C ILE A 96 -13.92 -0.64 0.36
N THR A 97 -13.32 0.17 -0.52
CA THR A 97 -12.76 -0.29 -1.79
C THR A 97 -11.59 -1.25 -1.53
N PRO A 98 -11.64 -2.50 -2.01
CA PRO A 98 -10.53 -3.44 -1.81
C PRO A 98 -9.32 -3.03 -2.66
N GLU A 99 -8.12 -3.22 -2.12
CA GLU A 99 -6.85 -2.92 -2.82
C GLU A 99 -6.78 -3.55 -4.22
N ALA A 100 -7.31 -4.77 -4.39
CA ALA A 100 -7.37 -5.45 -5.69
C ALA A 100 -8.19 -4.67 -6.75
N ALA A 101 -9.28 -4.01 -6.35
CA ALA A 101 -10.06 -3.17 -7.27
C ALA A 101 -9.29 -1.90 -7.64
N THR A 102 -8.59 -1.29 -6.67
CA THR A 102 -7.68 -0.17 -6.91
C THR A 102 -6.56 -0.56 -7.87
N LEU A 103 -5.86 -1.67 -7.64
CA LEU A 103 -4.81 -2.14 -8.53
C LEU A 103 -5.33 -2.37 -9.95
N ALA A 104 -6.49 -3.03 -10.10
CA ALA A 104 -7.11 -3.23 -11.41
C ALA A 104 -7.40 -1.90 -12.12
N PHE A 105 -7.90 -0.90 -11.39
CA PHE A 105 -8.09 0.45 -11.92
C PHE A 105 -6.76 1.06 -12.35
N VAL A 106 -5.72 1.07 -11.52
CA VAL A 106 -4.42 1.69 -11.85
C VAL A 106 -3.75 0.99 -13.03
N HIS A 107 -3.83 -0.35 -13.13
CA HIS A 107 -3.37 -1.10 -14.32
C HIS A 107 -4.04 -0.60 -15.61
N SER A 108 -5.35 -0.32 -15.55
CA SER A 108 -6.09 0.21 -16.71
C SER A 108 -5.63 1.62 -17.13
N GLN A 109 -4.99 2.37 -16.22
CA GLN A 109 -4.51 3.72 -16.47
C GLN A 109 -3.13 3.78 -17.16
N CYS A 110 -2.47 2.63 -17.36
CA CYS A 110 -1.14 2.51 -17.97
C CYS A 110 -0.10 3.48 -17.36
N PRO A 111 0.24 3.33 -16.06
CA PRO A 111 1.23 4.17 -15.42
C PRO A 111 2.63 3.97 -16.01
N HIS A 112 3.48 4.98 -15.84
CA HIS A 112 4.90 4.95 -16.23
C HIS A 112 5.83 4.43 -15.11
N PHE A 113 5.24 4.01 -13.99
CA PHE A 113 5.89 3.41 -12.84
C PHE A 113 5.37 1.99 -12.64
N ASP A 114 6.14 1.16 -11.94
CA ASP A 114 5.76 -0.22 -11.70
C ASP A 114 4.66 -0.33 -10.65
N ILE A 115 3.74 -1.27 -10.86
CA ILE A 115 2.65 -1.58 -9.94
C ILE A 115 2.52 -3.10 -9.82
N PRO A 116 2.18 -3.62 -8.63
CA PRO A 116 2.06 -5.06 -8.41
C PRO A 116 1.13 -5.74 -9.43
N LYS A 117 1.67 -6.71 -10.17
CA LYS A 117 0.90 -7.76 -10.86
C LYS A 117 0.96 -9.08 -10.11
N VAL A 118 2.17 -9.41 -9.65
CA VAL A 118 2.52 -10.54 -8.76
C VAL A 118 3.72 -10.13 -7.89
N LEU A 119 4.70 -9.45 -8.48
CA LEU A 119 5.87 -8.85 -7.81
C LEU A 119 6.22 -7.46 -8.37
N VAL A 120 6.93 -6.69 -7.54
CA VAL A 120 7.77 -5.57 -7.97
C VAL A 120 9.19 -5.91 -7.52
N GLN A 121 10.15 -5.97 -8.45
CA GLN A 121 11.53 -6.32 -8.10
C GLN A 121 12.26 -5.12 -7.49
N GLY A 122 13.11 -5.40 -6.49
CA GLY A 122 13.95 -4.42 -5.82
C GLY A 122 13.79 -4.45 -4.31
N ARG A 123 14.15 -3.35 -3.66
CA ARG A 123 14.02 -3.13 -2.22
C ARG A 123 13.22 -1.87 -1.93
N THR A 124 12.72 -1.73 -0.71
CA THR A 124 12.03 -0.50 -0.33
C THR A 124 12.97 0.70 -0.39
N LEU A 125 12.42 1.89 -0.63
CA LEU A 125 13.18 3.13 -0.57
C LEU A 125 13.73 3.37 0.85
N GLY A 126 12.98 2.94 1.88
CA GLY A 126 13.44 2.94 3.27
C GLY A 126 14.76 2.18 3.45
N ASP A 127 14.82 0.94 2.96
CA ASP A 127 16.03 0.09 3.01
C ASP A 127 17.16 0.64 2.14
N ALA A 128 16.83 1.29 1.02
CA ALA A 128 17.82 1.89 0.13
C ALA A 128 18.43 3.17 0.70
N TRP A 129 17.64 3.98 1.41
CA TRP A 129 17.97 5.35 1.81
C TRP A 129 19.36 5.58 2.40
N PRO A 130 19.86 4.75 3.34
CA PRO A 130 21.16 4.96 3.98
C PRO A 130 22.32 4.94 2.98
N ASN A 131 22.15 4.23 1.86
CA ASN A 131 23.17 3.98 0.87
C ASN A 131 23.02 4.87 -0.39
N LEU A 132 21.97 5.68 -0.48
CA LEU A 132 21.75 6.59 -1.59
C LEU A 132 22.56 7.87 -1.40
N ASP A 133 23.24 8.30 -2.46
CA ASP A 133 23.80 9.65 -2.52
C ASP A 133 22.70 10.71 -2.68
N GLU A 134 23.08 11.98 -2.54
CA GLU A 134 22.16 13.11 -2.62
C GLU A 134 21.45 13.19 -3.99
N LYS A 135 22.12 12.77 -5.07
CA LYS A 135 21.56 12.77 -6.41
C LYS A 135 20.38 11.79 -6.49
N TRP A 136 20.56 10.56 -6.00
CA TRP A 136 19.50 9.55 -6.04
C TRP A 136 18.35 9.87 -5.07
N ARG A 137 18.65 10.40 -3.88
CA ARG A 137 17.60 10.88 -2.96
C ARG A 137 16.70 11.93 -3.63
N ARG A 138 17.30 12.95 -4.24
CA ARG A 138 16.56 13.98 -4.99
C ARG A 138 15.80 13.41 -6.18
N HIS A 139 16.40 12.47 -6.90
CA HIS A 139 15.74 11.78 -8.02
C HIS A 139 14.45 11.09 -7.56
N TYR A 140 14.49 10.28 -6.51
CA TYR A 140 13.31 9.57 -6.03
C TYR A 140 12.25 10.50 -5.44
N MET A 141 12.64 11.58 -4.76
CA MET A 141 11.68 12.60 -4.33
C MET A 141 10.96 13.22 -5.54
N SER A 142 11.68 13.54 -6.61
CA SER A 142 11.09 14.05 -7.86
C SER A 142 10.19 13.03 -8.55
N ALA A 143 10.60 11.76 -8.59
CA ALA A 143 9.81 10.69 -9.19
C ALA A 143 8.44 10.55 -8.50
N ILE A 144 8.38 10.68 -7.17
CA ILE A 144 7.11 10.63 -6.43
C ILE A 144 6.23 11.86 -6.70
N VAL A 145 6.81 13.03 -6.93
CA VAL A 145 6.03 14.19 -7.41
C VAL A 145 5.43 13.92 -8.79
N ASP A 146 6.16 13.28 -9.69
CA ASP A 146 5.63 12.90 -11.00
C ASP A 146 4.55 11.80 -10.92
N VAL A 147 4.65 10.88 -9.95
CA VAL A 147 3.56 9.94 -9.61
C VAL A 147 2.32 10.72 -9.16
N CYS A 148 2.44 11.66 -8.21
CA CYS A 148 1.31 12.50 -7.76
C CYS A 148 0.66 13.27 -8.92
N LYS A 149 1.47 13.91 -9.78
CA LYS A 149 1.00 14.64 -10.98
C LYS A 149 0.36 13.73 -12.03
N PHE A 150 0.78 12.47 -12.10
CA PHE A 150 0.11 11.49 -12.92
C PHE A 150 -1.25 11.17 -12.32
N LEU A 151 -1.32 10.75 -11.06
CA LEU A 151 -2.55 10.30 -10.41
C LEU A 151 -3.61 11.42 -10.36
N GLU A 152 -3.23 12.66 -10.06
CA GLU A 152 -4.18 13.76 -9.87
C GLU A 152 -5.01 14.10 -11.12
N LYS A 153 -4.56 13.69 -12.31
CA LYS A 153 -5.28 13.90 -13.58
C LYS A 153 -6.59 13.12 -13.69
N ARG A 154 -6.88 12.24 -12.72
CA ARG A 154 -8.09 11.42 -12.67
C ARG A 154 -9.02 12.06 -11.68
N GLU A 155 -10.09 12.65 -12.18
CA GLU A 155 -11.04 13.41 -11.38
C GLU A 155 -12.31 12.60 -11.10
N CYS A 156 -12.96 12.91 -9.99
CA CYS A 156 -14.28 12.45 -9.63
C CYS A 156 -15.05 13.55 -8.89
N ASP A 157 -16.37 13.54 -9.00
CA ASP A 157 -17.24 14.49 -8.29
C ASP A 157 -17.53 14.07 -6.84
N VAL A 158 -17.01 12.93 -6.39
CA VAL A 158 -17.30 12.35 -5.07
C VAL A 158 -16.01 11.84 -4.42
N LEU A 159 -15.84 12.12 -3.12
CA LEU A 159 -14.81 11.52 -2.28
C LEU A 159 -15.14 10.05 -2.01
N ARG A 160 -14.44 9.13 -2.66
CA ARG A 160 -14.69 7.68 -2.60
C ARG A 160 -13.55 6.89 -3.21
N GLY A 161 -13.58 5.57 -3.11
CA GLY A 161 -12.65 4.73 -3.87
C GLY A 161 -13.14 4.44 -5.29
N VAL A 162 -12.31 3.72 -6.05
CA VAL A 162 -12.43 3.62 -7.52
C VAL A 162 -13.62 2.79 -8.01
N ASP A 163 -14.17 1.90 -7.17
CA ASP A 163 -15.30 1.03 -7.50
C ASP A 163 -16.64 1.59 -7.02
N GLY A 164 -16.64 2.83 -6.51
CA GLY A 164 -17.82 3.50 -5.97
C GLY A 164 -18.06 3.27 -4.48
N LYS A 165 -17.28 2.41 -3.82
CA LYS A 165 -17.29 2.22 -2.36
C LYS A 165 -16.50 3.30 -1.64
N ASN A 166 -16.46 3.23 -0.31
CA ASN A 166 -15.76 4.20 0.53
C ASN A 166 -14.24 4.13 0.32
N ALA A 167 -13.56 5.27 0.52
CA ALA A 167 -12.09 5.35 0.61
C ALA A 167 -11.67 5.25 2.07
N LEU A 168 -10.62 4.49 2.37
CA LEU A 168 -10.07 4.38 3.71
C LEU A 168 -9.06 5.49 3.96
N GLU A 169 -9.33 6.41 4.87
CA GLU A 169 -8.38 7.47 5.26
C GLU A 169 -8.53 7.81 6.75
N PRO A 170 -7.79 7.12 7.64
CA PRO A 170 -7.87 7.35 9.08
C PRO A 170 -7.51 8.77 9.53
N TYR A 171 -6.68 9.50 8.78
CA TYR A 171 -6.34 10.89 9.14
C TYR A 171 -7.48 11.88 8.89
N LEU A 172 -8.56 11.45 8.23
CA LEU A 172 -9.81 12.22 8.07
C LEU A 172 -10.90 11.79 9.06
N ILE A 173 -10.56 10.92 10.03
CA ILE A 173 -11.39 10.61 11.18
C ILE A 173 -10.93 11.43 12.38
N LYS A 174 -11.86 12.09 13.05
CA LYS A 174 -11.55 12.92 14.21
C LYS A 174 -11.06 12.04 15.36
N TYR A 175 -10.04 12.49 16.11
CA TYR A 175 -9.48 11.72 17.21
C TYR A 175 -10.56 11.33 18.24
N GLY A 176 -10.68 10.03 18.53
CA GLY A 176 -11.65 9.48 19.47
C GLY A 176 -13.08 9.33 18.92
N ALA A 177 -13.33 9.66 17.66
CA ALA A 177 -14.59 9.35 16.98
C ALA A 177 -14.65 7.86 16.59
N GLU A 178 -15.85 7.38 16.29
CA GLU A 178 -16.03 6.08 15.62
C GLU A 178 -15.54 6.16 14.17
N ASP A 179 -15.03 5.04 13.67
CA ASP A 179 -14.56 4.92 12.29
C ASP A 179 -15.75 4.99 11.32
N ASP A 180 -15.93 6.16 10.67
CA ASP A 180 -16.91 6.38 9.61
C ASP A 180 -16.23 6.91 8.35
N TYR A 181 -15.97 6.00 7.41
CA TYR A 181 -15.34 6.32 6.12
C TYR A 181 -16.36 6.68 5.03
N SER A 182 -17.60 7.02 5.37
CA SER A 182 -18.59 7.44 4.39
C SER A 182 -18.15 8.72 3.66
N PRO A 183 -18.45 8.87 2.36
CA PRO A 183 -18.09 10.05 1.57
C PRO A 183 -18.48 11.37 2.24
N GLY A 184 -19.68 11.42 2.84
CA GLY A 184 -20.19 12.61 3.51
C GLY A 184 -19.39 13.00 4.75
N ASN A 185 -18.98 12.02 5.58
CA ASN A 185 -18.17 12.29 6.76
C ASN A 185 -16.76 12.78 6.39
N LEU A 186 -16.10 12.08 5.46
CA LEU A 186 -14.75 12.46 5.00
C LEU A 186 -14.75 13.83 4.30
N GLN A 187 -15.76 14.11 3.48
CA GLN A 187 -15.90 15.42 2.83
C GLN A 187 -16.14 16.53 3.86
N GLN A 188 -17.01 16.31 4.85
CA GLN A 188 -17.26 17.29 5.91
C GLN A 188 -15.98 17.62 6.70
N ALA A 189 -15.12 16.61 6.97
CA ALA A 189 -13.81 16.84 7.59
C ALA A 189 -12.93 17.75 6.72
N CYS A 190 -12.83 17.44 5.42
CA CYS A 190 -12.07 18.25 4.45
C CYS A 190 -12.58 19.70 4.37
N GLU A 191 -13.88 19.90 4.23
CA GLU A 191 -14.52 21.22 4.17
C GLU A 191 -14.31 22.01 5.47
N SER A 192 -14.36 21.34 6.63
CA SER A 192 -14.09 21.96 7.94
C SER A 192 -12.65 22.48 8.06
N MET A 193 -11.70 21.86 7.35
CA MET A 193 -10.32 22.33 7.23
C MET A 193 -10.13 23.38 6.14
N GLY A 194 -11.19 23.73 5.38
CA GLY A 194 -11.17 24.71 4.31
C GLY A 194 -10.61 24.18 2.98
N MET A 195 -10.58 22.86 2.77
CA MET A 195 -10.19 22.27 1.50
C MET A 195 -11.26 22.51 0.43
N ASP A 196 -10.84 22.74 -0.81
CA ASP A 196 -11.74 22.75 -1.95
C ASP A 196 -12.21 21.31 -2.25
N CYS A 197 -13.51 21.07 -2.02
CA CYS A 197 -14.18 19.80 -2.28
C CYS A 197 -15.11 19.86 -3.50
N SER A 198 -14.92 20.84 -4.39
CA SER A 198 -15.69 20.94 -5.64
C SER A 198 -15.30 19.90 -6.68
N THR A 199 -14.09 19.33 -6.58
CA THR A 199 -13.59 18.23 -7.40
C THR A 199 -12.60 17.40 -6.59
N PHE A 200 -12.61 16.08 -6.79
CA PHE A 200 -11.70 15.16 -6.11
C PHE A 200 -10.77 14.52 -7.14
N VAL A 201 -9.51 14.32 -6.74
CA VAL A 201 -8.47 13.75 -7.59
C VAL A 201 -8.00 12.41 -7.03
N PHE A 202 -7.65 11.48 -7.92
CA PHE A 202 -7.14 10.19 -7.49
C PHE A 202 -5.74 10.33 -6.88
N TYR A 203 -5.53 9.74 -5.71
CA TYR A 203 -4.28 9.81 -4.96
C TYR A 203 -4.06 8.52 -4.16
N HIS A 204 -2.80 8.12 -4.00
CA HIS A 204 -2.37 6.92 -3.28
C HIS A 204 -2.60 6.99 -1.76
N ALA A 205 -2.54 8.19 -1.17
CA ALA A 205 -2.66 8.45 0.26
C ALA A 205 -1.61 7.83 1.20
N ASP A 206 -0.75 6.91 0.74
CA ASP A 206 0.32 6.33 1.57
C ASP A 206 1.69 6.18 0.88
N LEU A 207 2.23 7.27 0.33
CA LEU A 207 3.52 7.27 -0.38
C LEU A 207 4.72 7.38 0.60
N GLY A 208 4.70 6.55 1.63
CA GLY A 208 5.81 6.37 2.55
C GLY A 208 6.97 5.58 1.92
N PRO A 209 8.19 5.68 2.47
CA PRO A 209 9.37 5.04 1.89
C PRO A 209 9.32 3.51 1.91
N GLY A 210 8.51 2.91 2.78
CA GLY A 210 8.24 1.46 2.78
C GLY A 210 7.40 0.99 1.59
N ASN A 211 6.60 1.89 0.99
CA ASN A 211 5.67 1.58 -0.09
C ASN A 211 6.21 1.91 -1.49
N ILE A 212 7.48 2.30 -1.55
CA ILE A 212 8.19 2.67 -2.79
C ILE A 212 9.30 1.64 -2.99
N ILE A 213 9.24 0.89 -4.07
CA ILE A 213 10.27 -0.07 -4.46
C ILE A 213 11.21 0.60 -5.45
N VAL A 214 12.50 0.43 -5.22
CA VAL A 214 13.59 0.95 -6.05
C VAL A 214 14.58 -0.16 -6.38
N GLU A 215 15.41 0.08 -7.40
CA GLU A 215 16.48 -0.84 -7.77
C GLU A 215 17.46 -1.08 -6.60
N ASP A 216 17.96 -2.31 -6.46
CA ASP A 216 18.97 -2.65 -5.44
C ASP A 216 20.19 -1.73 -5.54
N ILE A 217 20.65 -1.55 -6.78
CA ILE A 217 21.68 -0.58 -7.16
C ILE A 217 21.05 0.36 -8.20
N PRO A 218 20.88 1.65 -7.88
CA PRO A 218 20.28 2.61 -8.81
C PRO A 218 21.04 2.70 -10.14
N LYS A 219 20.31 2.49 -11.23
CA LYS A 219 20.81 2.58 -12.62
C LYS A 219 19.87 3.41 -13.47
N THR A 220 18.59 3.06 -13.48
CA THR A 220 17.55 3.73 -14.25
C THR A 220 16.77 4.74 -13.39
N GLY A 221 16.70 4.48 -12.08
CA GLY A 221 15.89 5.28 -11.17
C GLY A 221 14.39 5.01 -11.29
N SER A 222 14.01 3.85 -11.83
CA SER A 222 12.63 3.38 -11.83
C SER A 222 12.09 3.26 -10.40
N VAL A 223 10.80 3.51 -10.26
CA VAL A 223 10.07 3.35 -9.01
C VAL A 223 8.90 2.40 -9.24
N GLY A 224 8.67 1.53 -8.28
CA GLY A 224 7.43 0.78 -8.14
C GLY A 224 6.66 1.23 -6.91
N ILE A 225 5.34 1.24 -6.99
CA ILE A 225 4.47 1.69 -5.89
C ILE A 225 3.60 0.53 -5.45
N ILE A 226 3.64 0.22 -4.16
CA ILE A 226 2.88 -0.87 -3.53
C ILE A 226 1.93 -0.31 -2.47
N ASP A 227 1.08 -1.19 -1.91
CA ASP A 227 0.15 -0.89 -0.82
C ASP A 227 -0.90 0.17 -1.17
N TRP A 228 -1.74 -0.15 -2.17
CA TRP A 228 -2.73 0.76 -2.76
C TRP A 228 -4.04 0.85 -1.97
N GLU A 229 -4.05 0.38 -0.73
CA GLU A 229 -5.28 0.20 0.06
C GLU A 229 -5.92 1.48 0.56
N LEU A 230 -5.13 2.55 0.73
CA LEU A 230 -5.65 3.88 1.10
C LEU A 230 -5.97 4.75 -0.11
N ALA A 231 -5.71 4.26 -1.33
CA ALA A 231 -5.88 5.08 -2.52
C ALA A 231 -7.36 5.31 -2.85
N GLY A 232 -7.67 6.51 -3.31
CA GLY A 232 -9.03 6.95 -3.58
C GLY A 232 -9.07 8.34 -4.17
N TYR A 233 -10.27 8.87 -4.36
CA TYR A 233 -10.50 10.25 -4.77
C TYR A 233 -10.59 11.14 -3.52
N PHE A 234 -9.70 12.11 -3.43
CA PHE A 234 -9.59 13.06 -2.31
C PHE A 234 -9.48 14.50 -2.83
N PRO A 235 -9.74 15.52 -2.00
CA PRO A 235 -9.43 16.90 -2.38
C PRO A 235 -7.95 17.02 -2.76
N ARG A 236 -7.62 17.81 -3.79
CA ARG A 236 -6.23 17.97 -4.26
C ARG A 236 -5.28 18.39 -3.13
N GLY A 237 -5.74 19.28 -2.26
CA GLY A 237 -4.99 19.71 -1.07
C GLY A 237 -4.64 18.61 -0.07
N TRP A 238 -5.30 17.44 -0.14
CA TRP A 238 -4.95 16.29 0.69
C TRP A 238 -3.58 15.69 0.35
N ILE A 239 -3.17 15.76 -0.92
CA ILE A 239 -1.92 15.17 -1.43
C ILE A 239 -0.73 15.66 -0.62
N ARG A 240 -0.46 16.98 -0.64
CA ARG A 240 0.67 17.56 0.09
C ARG A 240 0.43 17.59 1.60
N THR A 241 -0.82 17.72 2.05
CA THR A 241 -1.16 17.64 3.48
C THR A 241 -0.68 16.34 4.12
N LYS A 242 -0.83 15.19 3.45
CA LYS A 242 -0.34 13.91 3.96
C LYS A 242 1.17 13.88 4.20
N PHE A 243 1.99 14.44 3.31
CA PHE A 243 3.44 14.55 3.52
C PHE A 243 3.82 15.42 4.73
N ARG A 244 2.96 16.36 5.10
CA ARG A 244 3.17 17.24 6.27
C ARG A 244 2.82 16.57 7.60
N ILE A 245 1.79 15.73 7.64
CA ILE A 245 1.18 15.24 8.89
C ILE A 245 1.42 13.75 9.17
N SER A 246 1.58 12.93 8.13
CA SER A 246 1.61 11.48 8.30
C SER A 246 2.97 11.01 8.78
N ARG A 247 3.00 10.35 9.95
CA ARG A 247 4.21 9.69 10.46
C ARG A 247 4.59 8.43 9.67
N GLY A 248 3.63 7.81 8.99
CA GLY A 248 3.91 6.66 8.10
C GLY A 248 4.79 7.02 6.90
N LEU A 249 4.95 8.32 6.62
CA LEU A 249 5.83 8.83 5.58
C LEU A 249 7.21 9.21 6.13
N ASN A 250 7.53 8.90 7.41
CA ASN A 250 8.90 9.00 7.90
C ASN A 250 9.75 7.84 7.38
N LEU A 251 11.05 8.09 7.25
CA LEU A 251 12.04 7.03 7.21
C LEU A 251 12.15 6.40 8.60
N GLU A 252 12.49 5.12 8.64
CA GLU A 252 12.75 4.43 9.90
C GLU A 252 14.01 4.98 10.58
N ASP A 253 14.03 4.94 11.92
CA ASP A 253 15.19 5.36 12.72
C ASP A 253 16.45 4.53 12.39
N SER A 254 16.27 3.30 11.90
CA SER A 254 17.34 2.43 11.42
C SER A 254 18.03 2.97 10.16
N ALA A 255 17.32 3.81 9.38
CA ALA A 255 17.78 4.27 8.08
C ALA A 255 18.47 5.65 8.13
N THR A 256 18.14 6.51 9.10
CA THR A 256 18.66 7.88 9.16
C THR A 256 18.45 8.54 10.53
N ASP A 257 19.34 9.48 10.88
CA ASP A 257 19.16 10.38 12.03
C ASP A 257 18.14 11.50 11.76
N ASN A 258 17.65 11.61 10.52
CA ASN A 258 16.60 12.56 10.13
C ASN A 258 15.38 11.83 9.54
N PRO A 259 14.49 11.26 10.38
CA PRO A 259 13.32 10.49 9.93
C PRO A 259 12.39 11.26 8.98
N THR A 260 12.43 12.60 9.01
CA THR A 260 11.55 13.44 8.19
C THR A 260 12.13 13.81 6.83
N GLU A 261 13.40 13.47 6.54
CA GLU A 261 14.13 13.89 5.33
C GLU A 261 13.35 13.60 4.05
N TRP A 262 12.82 12.38 3.93
CA TRP A 262 12.01 11.95 2.80
C TRP A 262 10.78 12.84 2.59
N ARG A 263 9.86 12.87 3.56
CA ARG A 263 8.58 13.56 3.40
C ARG A 263 8.73 15.08 3.33
N ALA A 264 9.73 15.66 4.00
CA ALA A 264 10.03 17.08 3.92
C ALA A 264 10.59 17.46 2.54
N GLY A 265 11.41 16.60 1.94
CA GLY A 265 11.90 16.79 0.57
C GLY A 265 10.78 16.73 -0.47
N VAL A 266 9.90 15.74 -0.38
CA VAL A 266 8.73 15.64 -1.27
C VAL A 266 7.74 16.78 -1.05
N ASP A 267 7.47 17.17 0.20
CA ASP A 267 6.64 18.34 0.55
C ASP A 267 7.10 19.61 -0.17
N LYS A 268 8.42 19.89 -0.13
CA LYS A 268 8.99 21.05 -0.80
C LYS A 268 8.86 20.97 -2.31
N LEU A 269 9.09 19.81 -2.92
CA LEU A 269 8.94 19.67 -4.37
C LEU A 269 7.47 19.76 -4.81
N LEU A 270 6.52 19.28 -4.00
CA LEU A 270 5.09 19.48 -4.25
C LEU A 270 4.71 20.97 -4.16
N GLU A 271 5.28 21.72 -3.20
CA GLU A 271 5.13 23.18 -3.14
C GLU A 271 5.58 23.87 -4.42
N ASP A 272 6.78 23.53 -4.91
CA ASP A 272 7.35 24.09 -6.13
C ASP A 272 6.48 23.80 -7.38
N HIS A 273 5.63 22.76 -7.31
CA HIS A 273 4.66 22.39 -8.36
C HIS A 273 3.23 22.86 -8.07
N GLY A 274 3.05 23.76 -7.09
CA GLY A 274 1.76 24.41 -6.84
C GLY A 274 0.73 23.53 -6.12
N PHE A 275 1.16 22.50 -5.39
CA PHE A 275 0.27 21.77 -4.50
C PHE A 275 0.09 22.54 -3.18
N GLU A 276 -1.16 22.82 -2.84
CA GLU A 276 -1.59 23.41 -1.58
C GLU A 276 -1.59 22.38 -0.44
N HIS A 277 -1.52 22.85 0.81
CA HIS A 277 -1.65 22.00 1.99
C HIS A 277 -2.50 22.66 3.08
N TYR A 278 -2.97 21.85 4.01
CA TYR A 278 -3.85 22.24 5.10
C TYR A 278 -3.39 21.68 6.46
N ALA A 279 -2.10 21.41 6.62
CA ALA A 279 -1.53 20.79 7.82
C ALA A 279 -1.87 21.54 9.13
N SER A 280 -1.87 22.88 9.12
CA SER A 280 -2.23 23.68 10.31
C SER A 280 -3.72 23.56 10.64
N GLN A 281 -4.57 23.60 9.62
CA GLN A 281 -6.02 23.44 9.75
C GLN A 281 -6.35 22.03 10.22
N TRP A 282 -5.65 21.02 9.71
CA TRP A 282 -5.76 19.64 10.17
C TRP A 282 -5.39 19.51 11.65
N ALA A 283 -4.27 20.08 12.09
CA ALA A 283 -3.87 20.03 13.50
C ALA A 283 -4.87 20.75 14.42
N SER A 284 -5.52 21.81 13.93
CA SER A 284 -6.61 22.48 14.65
C SER A 284 -7.89 21.65 14.68
N TRP A 285 -8.25 21.01 13.58
CA TRP A 285 -9.48 20.21 13.43
C TRP A 285 -9.41 18.87 14.18
N SER A 286 -8.25 18.21 14.17
CA SER A 286 -8.06 16.89 14.76
C SER A 286 -8.01 16.91 16.30
N ASP A 287 -8.05 18.10 16.93
CA ASP A 287 -7.84 18.32 18.36
C ASP A 287 -6.51 17.76 18.89
N LEU A 288 -5.52 17.53 18.00
CA LEU A 288 -4.12 17.25 18.35
C LEU A 288 -3.42 18.54 18.82
N HIS A 289 -3.96 19.19 19.85
CA HIS A 289 -3.22 20.17 20.61
C HIS A 289 -2.33 19.40 21.58
N HIS A 290 -1.02 19.41 21.33
CA HIS A 290 0.07 18.78 22.09
C HIS A 290 0.48 17.36 21.62
N ILE A 291 1.27 17.31 20.54
CA ILE A 291 2.42 16.40 20.46
C ILE A 291 3.65 17.17 19.98
#